data_AF-A0A8T7HIR3-F1
#
_entry.id   AF-A0A8T7HIR3-F1
#
_cell.length_a   1.000
_cell.length_b   1.000
_cell.length_c   1.000
_cell.angle_alpha   90.00
_cell.angle_beta   90.00
_cell.angle_gamma   90.00
#
_symmetry.space_group_name_H-M   'P 1'
#
loop_
_entity.id
_entity.type
_entity.pdbx_description
1 polymer ?
#
loop_
_entity_poly.entity_id
_entity_poly.type
_entity_poly.pdbx_seq_one_letter_code
_entity_poly.pdbx_strand_id
1 'polypeptide(L)'
;MHKKAIKEYAINILLLFMTCALLLVLCEGIARLSMNGPPKTDRNLLVVSDNPVLGFKMQPNFSGAVLGKEVKTNSHGFRDYEFIRERNDAYRVIIIGDSLTFGYGVYANQSYPKILERLLQKSGRYEVFNLGVPGYNTVQEAELLERSVDYAPDLVVMSFYYNDFDSTLQGHNTQPGIYEYIFNADVFLYSKSRLYQYLKFNLRNNLLIASLFQRASTTKHYENLIKTQSREYMDMRGAIGKIKDISRLSGIPVVWLMLPQITNAKPYPLVYVYGHVEDVLREEGFKIVNMDEVVQDRNMSGFRLDTMYDAHPNERYYELAAENLYREIMNISE
;
A
#
# COMPACT_ATOMS: atom_id res chain seq x y z
N MET A 1 30.98 22.40 -52.87
CA MET A 1 29.98 23.14 -52.06
C MET A 1 29.26 22.25 -51.04
N HIS A 2 28.82 21.03 -51.38
CA HIS A 2 28.08 20.13 -50.49
C HIS A 2 28.80 19.77 -49.15
N LYS A 3 30.11 19.49 -49.17
CA LYS A 3 30.87 19.14 -47.95
C LYS A 3 30.98 20.28 -46.92
N LYS A 4 30.93 21.54 -47.35
CA LYS A 4 31.03 22.71 -46.46
C LYS A 4 29.72 22.91 -45.68
N ALA A 5 28.59 22.80 -46.38
CA ALA A 5 27.26 22.86 -45.77
C ALA A 5 27.03 21.73 -44.75
N ILE A 6 27.44 20.49 -45.07
CA ILE A 6 27.33 19.35 -44.14
C ILE A 6 28.12 19.60 -42.84
N LYS A 7 29.33 20.18 -42.94
CA LYS A 7 30.14 20.52 -41.77
C LYS A 7 29.48 21.59 -40.89
N GLU A 8 28.90 22.62 -41.50
CA GLU A 8 28.20 23.69 -40.79
C GLU A 8 26.94 23.17 -40.07
N TYR A 9 26.14 22.31 -40.73
CA TYR A 9 25.00 21.65 -40.08
C TYR A 9 25.43 20.76 -38.92
N ALA A 10 26.50 19.97 -39.07
CA ALA A 10 27.02 19.13 -37.99
C ALA A 10 27.47 19.96 -36.77
N ILE A 11 28.12 21.10 -36.99
CA ILE A 11 28.53 22.03 -35.91
C ILE A 11 27.30 22.63 -35.22
N ASN A 12 26.30 23.09 -35.97
CA ASN A 12 25.09 23.67 -35.40
C ASN A 12 24.28 22.65 -34.58
N ILE A 13 24.18 21.41 -35.08
CA ILE A 13 23.54 20.30 -34.36
C ILE A 13 24.30 20.02 -33.06
N LEU A 14 25.63 19.94 -33.11
CA LEU A 14 26.46 19.75 -31.91
C LEU A 14 26.28 20.89 -30.89
N LEU A 15 26.29 22.15 -31.35
CA LEU A 15 26.07 23.32 -30.49
C LEU A 15 24.69 23.29 -29.84
N LEU A 16 23.65 22.91 -30.59
CA LEU A 16 22.31 22.74 -30.05
C LEU A 16 22.29 21.67 -28.95
N PHE A 17 22.87 20.49 -29.20
CA PHE A 17 22.96 19.42 -28.20
C PHE A 17 23.71 19.86 -26.95
N MET A 18 24.86 20.53 -27.09
CA MET A 18 25.63 21.03 -25.95
C MET A 18 24.85 22.09 -25.15
N THR A 19 24.14 22.98 -25.85
CA THR A 19 23.32 24.02 -25.21
C THR A 19 22.16 23.41 -24.43
N CYS A 20 21.45 22.45 -25.03
CA CYS A 20 20.37 21.72 -24.34
C CYS A 20 20.90 20.94 -23.13
N ALA A 21 22.05 20.27 -23.25
CA ALA A 21 22.67 19.56 -22.13
C ALA A 21 23.04 20.50 -20.98
N LEU A 22 23.65 21.66 -21.30
CA LEU A 22 23.99 22.68 -20.31
C LEU A 22 22.73 23.21 -19.59
N LEU A 23 21.67 23.50 -20.34
CA LEU A 23 20.39 23.94 -19.77
C LEU A 23 19.78 22.88 -18.83
N LEU A 24 19.82 21.60 -19.21
CA LEU A 24 19.33 20.52 -18.35
C LEU A 24 20.12 20.43 -17.03
N VAL A 25 21.44 20.58 -17.08
CA VAL A 25 22.30 20.60 -15.88
C VAL A 25 21.97 21.81 -15.00
N LEU A 26 21.79 22.99 -15.58
CA LEU A 26 21.41 24.20 -14.84
C LEU A 26 20.04 24.05 -14.19
N CYS A 27 19.03 23.58 -14.93
CA CYS A 27 17.68 23.35 -14.41
C CYS A 27 17.67 22.29 -13.30
N GLU A 28 18.45 21.21 -13.44
CA GLU A 28 18.63 20.20 -12.39
C GLU A 28 19.32 20.79 -11.15
N GLY A 29 20.33 21.65 -11.33
CA GLY A 29 20.98 22.37 -10.25
C GLY A 29 20.03 23.29 -9.49
N ILE A 30 19.23 24.08 -10.21
CA ILE A 30 18.18 24.93 -9.64
C ILE A 30 17.17 24.08 -8.87
N ALA A 31 16.69 22.98 -9.46
CA ALA A 31 15.74 22.08 -8.81
C ALA A 31 16.31 21.43 -7.54
N ARG A 32 17.61 21.13 -7.50
CA ARG A 32 18.29 20.63 -6.28
C ARG A 32 18.40 21.67 -5.18
N LEU A 33 18.54 22.94 -5.52
CA LEU A 33 18.65 24.03 -4.55
C LEU A 33 17.28 24.51 -4.06
N SER A 34 16.24 24.45 -4.91
CA SER A 34 14.91 24.94 -4.60
C SER A 34 14.00 23.88 -3.97
N MET A 35 14.30 22.59 -4.14
CA MET A 35 13.44 21.50 -3.67
C MET A 35 14.14 20.55 -2.71
N ASN A 36 13.42 20.18 -1.66
CA ASN A 36 13.82 19.09 -0.78
C ASN A 36 13.77 17.73 -1.50
N GLY A 37 14.54 16.80 -0.94
CA GLY A 37 14.54 15.34 -1.16
C GLY A 37 13.18 14.72 -1.52
N PRO A 38 13.05 13.61 -2.32
CA PRO A 38 12.00 12.70 -1.92
C PRO A 38 12.37 12.27 -0.51
N PRO A 39 11.39 12.16 0.38
CA PRO A 39 11.65 11.78 1.74
C PRO A 39 12.29 10.37 1.72
N LYS A 40 13.25 10.14 2.62
CA LYS A 40 14.07 8.93 2.60
C LYS A 40 13.18 7.68 2.72
N THR A 41 13.38 6.73 1.83
CA THR A 41 12.84 5.37 1.94
C THR A 41 13.98 4.38 1.82
N ASP A 42 14.30 3.70 2.91
CA ASP A 42 15.34 2.70 3.00
C ASP A 42 14.88 1.40 2.33
N ARG A 43 15.65 0.93 1.34
CA ARG A 43 15.27 -0.20 0.47
C ARG A 43 15.39 -1.58 1.13
N ASN A 44 16.09 -1.66 2.26
CA ASN A 44 16.37 -2.93 2.95
C ASN A 44 15.29 -3.30 3.97
N LEU A 45 14.16 -2.59 3.98
CA LEU A 45 13.02 -2.94 4.84
C LEU A 45 12.44 -4.30 4.44
N LEU A 46 12.35 -4.61 3.14
CA LEU A 46 11.84 -5.88 2.64
C LEU A 46 13.03 -6.74 2.18
N VAL A 47 13.02 -8.01 2.59
CA VAL A 47 14.01 -9.02 2.24
C VAL A 47 13.32 -10.27 1.73
N VAL A 48 14.04 -11.10 0.97
CA VAL A 48 13.49 -12.36 0.44
C VAL A 48 13.07 -13.27 1.60
N SER A 49 11.89 -13.87 1.47
CA SER A 49 11.38 -14.86 2.40
C SER A 49 11.82 -16.26 1.96
N ASP A 50 12.16 -17.08 2.94
CA ASP A 50 12.36 -18.52 2.80
C ASP A 50 11.04 -19.27 2.56
N ASN A 51 9.90 -18.65 2.91
CA ASN A 51 8.58 -19.14 2.54
C ASN A 51 8.22 -18.66 1.11
N PRO A 52 8.05 -19.58 0.14
CA PRO A 52 7.80 -19.22 -1.26
C PRO A 52 6.43 -18.59 -1.48
N VAL A 53 5.44 -18.84 -0.62
CA VAL A 53 4.12 -18.20 -0.71
C VAL A 53 4.22 -16.74 -0.28
N LEU A 54 4.99 -16.45 0.77
CA LEU A 54 5.27 -15.07 1.19
C LEU A 54 6.17 -14.34 0.19
N GLY A 55 7.20 -15.00 -0.37
CA GLY A 55 8.16 -14.43 -1.34
C GLY A 55 9.11 -13.38 -0.77
N PHE A 56 8.61 -12.46 0.05
CA PHE A 56 9.36 -11.48 0.80
C PHE A 56 8.76 -11.30 2.20
N LYS A 57 9.54 -10.70 3.10
CA LYS A 57 9.14 -10.35 4.46
C LYS A 57 9.86 -9.08 4.89
N MET A 58 9.38 -8.43 5.93
CA MET A 58 10.13 -7.33 6.54
C MET A 58 11.36 -7.86 7.28
N GLN A 59 12.47 -7.13 7.17
CA GLN A 59 13.72 -7.42 7.86
C GLN A 59 13.50 -7.30 9.39
N PRO A 60 13.80 -8.33 10.19
CA PRO A 60 13.79 -8.25 11.65
C PRO A 60 14.81 -7.25 12.20
N ASN A 61 14.46 -6.60 13.31
CA ASN A 61 15.28 -5.59 13.99
C ASN A 61 15.78 -4.47 13.05
N PHE A 62 14.98 -4.14 12.03
CA PHE A 62 15.29 -3.08 11.09
C PHE A 62 15.18 -1.72 11.78
N SER A 63 16.08 -0.80 11.41
CA SER A 63 15.96 0.61 11.77
C SER A 63 16.30 1.46 10.56
N GLY A 64 15.34 2.29 10.15
CA GLY A 64 15.48 3.15 8.98
C GLY A 64 14.30 4.11 8.86
N ALA A 65 14.01 4.54 7.65
CA ALA A 65 12.89 5.42 7.36
C ALA A 65 12.13 4.99 6.10
N VAL A 66 10.82 5.25 6.12
CA VAL A 66 9.92 5.14 4.97
C VAL A 66 9.21 6.48 4.82
N LEU A 67 9.29 7.08 3.64
CA LEU A 67 8.79 8.44 3.39
C LEU A 67 9.24 9.44 4.49
N GLY A 68 10.49 9.32 4.92
CA GLY A 68 11.09 10.21 5.92
C GLY A 68 10.54 10.03 7.33
N LYS A 69 9.67 9.04 7.57
CA LYS A 69 9.21 8.64 8.89
C LYS A 69 10.04 7.49 9.40
N GLU A 70 10.45 7.54 10.66
CA GLU A 70 11.18 6.45 11.30
C GLU A 70 10.35 5.16 11.27
N VAL A 71 11.03 4.08 10.90
CA VAL A 71 10.49 2.71 10.91
C VAL A 71 11.47 1.85 11.69
N LYS A 72 10.95 1.19 12.72
CA LYS A 72 11.60 0.10 13.44
C LYS A 72 10.75 -1.14 13.35
N THR A 73 11.37 -2.28 13.12
CA THR A 73 10.70 -3.57 13.24
C THR A 73 11.21 -4.31 14.47
N ASN A 74 10.32 -5.10 15.06
CA ASN A 74 10.62 -5.96 16.21
C ASN A 74 11.41 -7.22 15.77
N SER A 75 11.73 -8.10 16.70
CA SER A 75 12.51 -9.31 16.41
C SER A 75 11.77 -10.32 15.51
N HIS A 76 10.44 -10.20 15.42
CA HIS A 76 9.59 -10.98 14.51
C HIS A 76 9.47 -10.35 13.11
N GLY A 77 10.02 -9.15 12.90
CA GLY A 77 9.98 -8.44 11.63
C GLY A 77 8.82 -7.47 11.46
N PHE A 78 7.96 -7.26 12.45
CA PHE A 78 6.79 -6.38 12.33
C PHE A 78 7.07 -4.98 12.86
N ARG A 79 6.41 -3.95 12.29
CA ARG A 79 6.54 -2.56 12.74
C ARG A 79 5.71 -2.33 14.01
N ASP A 80 6.19 -2.88 15.11
CA ASP A 80 5.53 -2.88 16.39
C ASP A 80 6.54 -2.89 17.55
N TYR A 81 6.06 -2.83 18.79
CA TYR A 81 6.82 -3.20 19.97
C TYR A 81 7.16 -4.70 19.96
N GLU A 82 8.10 -5.09 20.84
CA GLU A 82 8.43 -6.49 21.01
C GLU A 82 7.30 -7.21 21.75
N PHE A 83 6.66 -8.15 21.08
CA PHE A 83 5.60 -8.97 21.66
C PHE A 83 6.05 -10.43 21.81
N ILE A 84 5.47 -11.10 22.80
CA ILE A 84 5.71 -12.52 23.09
C ILE A 84 4.61 -13.37 22.45
N ARG A 85 4.93 -14.63 22.15
CA ARG A 85 3.97 -15.56 21.55
C ARG A 85 2.99 -16.10 22.57
N GLU A 86 3.48 -16.33 23.78
CA GLU A 86 2.73 -16.88 24.88
C GLU A 86 1.53 -16.00 25.20
N ARG A 87 0.40 -16.66 25.47
CA ARG A 87 -0.83 -15.99 25.89
C ARG A 87 -0.63 -15.33 27.24
N ASN A 88 -1.13 -14.12 27.39
CA ASN A 88 -1.20 -13.40 28.65
C ASN A 88 -2.68 -13.12 29.01
N ASP A 89 -2.93 -12.26 30.00
CA ASP A 89 -4.28 -11.90 30.46
C ASP A 89 -4.93 -10.75 29.66
N ALA A 90 -4.26 -10.22 28.64
CA ALA A 90 -4.85 -9.27 27.71
C ALA A 90 -5.62 -9.99 26.59
N TYR A 91 -6.72 -9.39 26.16
CA TYR A 91 -7.42 -9.79 24.96
C TYR A 91 -6.60 -9.35 23.74
N ARG A 92 -6.12 -10.31 22.96
CA ARG A 92 -5.16 -10.10 21.88
C ARG A 92 -5.85 -10.00 20.52
N VAL A 93 -5.73 -8.84 19.90
CA VAL A 93 -6.20 -8.60 18.53
C VAL A 93 -4.99 -8.60 17.59
N ILE A 94 -5.00 -9.45 16.57
CA ILE A 94 -4.00 -9.42 15.50
C ILE A 94 -4.61 -8.76 14.27
N ILE A 95 -3.90 -7.79 13.69
CA ILE A 95 -4.32 -7.15 12.44
C ILE A 95 -3.32 -7.50 11.35
N ILE A 96 -3.79 -8.19 10.31
CA ILE A 96 -3.00 -8.62 9.16
C ILE A 96 -3.43 -7.82 7.95
N GLY A 97 -2.43 -7.38 7.17
CA GLY A 97 -2.69 -6.56 6.01
C GLY A 97 -1.46 -6.11 5.25
N ASP A 98 -1.67 -5.09 4.44
CA ASP A 98 -0.66 -4.53 3.54
C ASP A 98 0.01 -3.24 4.09
N SER A 99 0.34 -2.30 3.20
CA SER A 99 0.93 -1.01 3.55
C SER A 99 -0.02 -0.09 4.35
N LEU A 100 -1.35 -0.25 4.25
CA LEU A 100 -2.29 0.52 5.06
C LEU A 100 -2.23 0.07 6.51
N THR A 101 -2.19 -1.23 6.75
CA THR A 101 -2.03 -1.83 8.08
C THR A 101 -0.69 -1.49 8.70
N PHE A 102 0.39 -1.53 7.90
CA PHE A 102 1.72 -1.07 8.30
C PHE A 102 1.78 0.42 8.72
N GLY A 103 0.82 1.24 8.28
CA GLY A 103 0.83 2.69 8.49
C GLY A 103 1.89 3.38 7.62
N TYR A 104 1.92 3.05 6.32
CA TYR A 104 2.91 3.58 5.38
C TYR A 104 2.84 5.10 5.30
N GLY A 105 3.97 5.77 5.56
CA GLY A 105 4.08 7.23 5.53
C GLY A 105 3.59 8.00 6.76
N VAL A 106 3.12 7.32 7.81
CA VAL A 106 2.83 7.91 9.13
C VAL A 106 3.78 7.37 10.21
N TYR A 107 3.81 7.98 11.40
CA TYR A 107 4.52 7.39 12.54
C TYR A 107 3.79 6.15 13.07
N ALA A 108 4.50 5.21 13.71
CA ALA A 108 3.94 3.93 14.14
C ALA A 108 2.71 4.10 15.06
N ASN A 109 2.75 5.08 15.97
CA ASN A 109 1.65 5.42 16.86
C ASN A 109 0.42 6.05 16.16
N GLN A 110 0.55 6.44 14.89
CA GLN A 110 -0.51 7.00 14.06
C GLN A 110 -1.13 5.97 13.11
N SER A 111 -0.60 4.74 13.10
CA SER A 111 -1.24 3.63 12.38
C SER A 111 -2.54 3.24 13.06
N TYR A 112 -3.55 2.82 12.28
CA TYR A 112 -4.86 2.48 12.84
C TYR A 112 -4.80 1.31 13.85
N PRO A 113 -3.92 0.28 13.73
CA PRO A 113 -3.79 -0.74 14.77
C PRO A 113 -3.38 -0.14 16.12
N LYS A 114 -2.49 0.86 16.12
CA LYS A 114 -2.00 1.50 17.34
C LYS A 114 -2.91 2.58 17.89
N ILE A 115 -3.71 3.21 17.04
CA ILE A 115 -4.83 4.03 17.50
C ILE A 115 -5.88 3.12 18.15
N LEU A 116 -6.24 2.00 17.52
CA LEU A 116 -7.20 1.02 18.04
C LEU A 116 -6.78 0.47 19.41
N GLU A 117 -5.50 0.08 19.57
CA GLU A 117 -4.96 -0.39 20.84
C GLU A 117 -5.21 0.62 21.98
N ARG A 118 -4.92 1.90 21.73
CA ARG A 118 -5.15 2.96 22.71
C ARG A 118 -6.64 3.18 23.03
N LEU A 119 -7.53 2.93 22.07
CA LEU A 119 -8.97 3.02 22.29
C LEU A 119 -9.45 1.84 23.14
N LEU A 120 -9.06 0.61 22.79
CA LEU A 120 -9.43 -0.61 23.51
C LEU A 120 -8.88 -0.65 24.94
N GLN A 121 -7.66 -0.14 25.16
CA GLN A 121 -7.05 -0.07 26.49
C GLN A 121 -7.81 0.84 27.49
N LYS A 122 -8.71 1.72 27.01
CA LYS A 122 -9.62 2.47 27.89
C LYS A 122 -10.74 1.60 28.45
N SER A 123 -11.02 0.47 27.81
CA SER A 123 -12.15 -0.42 28.10
C SER A 123 -11.72 -1.75 28.71
N GLY A 124 -10.41 -2.04 28.77
CA GLY A 124 -9.89 -3.26 29.39
C GLY A 124 -8.42 -3.52 29.06
N ARG A 125 -7.96 -4.73 29.40
CA ARG A 125 -6.62 -5.18 29.03
C ARG A 125 -6.64 -5.71 27.61
N TYR A 126 -6.22 -4.89 26.66
CA TYR A 126 -6.09 -5.26 25.26
C TYR A 126 -4.67 -5.03 24.76
N GLU A 127 -4.26 -5.90 23.85
CA GLU A 127 -3.05 -5.72 23.04
C GLU A 127 -3.41 -5.92 21.57
N VAL A 128 -2.85 -5.08 20.71
CA VAL A 128 -3.11 -5.13 19.27
C VAL A 128 -1.80 -5.26 18.54
N PHE A 129 -1.56 -6.41 17.91
CA PHE A 129 -0.35 -6.63 17.13
C PHE A 129 -0.58 -6.22 15.68
N ASN A 130 0.28 -5.33 15.18
CA ASN A 130 0.29 -4.87 13.80
C ASN A 130 1.18 -5.80 12.95
N LEU A 131 0.55 -6.66 12.16
CA LEU A 131 1.23 -7.59 11.25
C LEU A 131 1.16 -7.11 9.79
N GLY A 132 0.98 -5.81 9.56
CA GLY A 132 0.95 -5.21 8.23
C GLY A 132 2.31 -5.27 7.53
N VAL A 133 2.34 -5.81 6.30
CA VAL A 133 3.55 -5.89 5.47
C VAL A 133 3.30 -5.17 4.14
N PRO A 134 4.03 -4.08 3.83
CA PRO A 134 3.81 -3.33 2.59
C PRO A 134 3.88 -4.20 1.34
N GLY A 135 2.81 -4.15 0.54
CA GLY A 135 2.68 -4.88 -0.71
C GLY A 135 2.29 -6.34 -0.55
N TYR A 136 1.88 -6.80 0.63
CA TYR A 136 1.21 -8.10 0.72
C TYR A 136 -0.16 -8.07 0.03
N ASN A 137 -0.55 -9.22 -0.52
CA ASN A 137 -1.87 -9.47 -1.08
C ASN A 137 -2.62 -10.53 -0.25
N THR A 138 -3.89 -10.80 -0.56
CA THR A 138 -4.72 -11.72 0.26
C THR A 138 -4.12 -13.14 0.37
N VAL A 139 -3.38 -13.60 -0.63
CA VAL A 139 -2.69 -14.92 -0.59
C VAL A 139 -1.58 -14.92 0.46
N GLN A 140 -0.75 -13.88 0.47
CA GLN A 140 0.32 -13.74 1.46
C GLN A 140 -0.23 -13.48 2.87
N GLU A 141 -1.33 -12.75 2.96
CA GLU A 141 -2.02 -12.50 4.23
C GLU A 141 -2.61 -13.80 4.82
N ALA A 142 -3.21 -14.67 3.99
CA ALA A 142 -3.69 -15.98 4.43
C ALA A 142 -2.56 -16.88 4.94
N GLU A 143 -1.40 -16.85 4.27
CA GLU A 143 -0.19 -17.53 4.72
C GLU A 143 0.36 -16.95 6.02
N LEU A 144 0.33 -15.63 6.16
CA LEU A 144 0.74 -14.97 7.39
C LEU A 144 -0.20 -15.32 8.55
N LEU A 145 -1.51 -15.39 8.31
CA LEU A 145 -2.50 -15.79 9.31
C LEU A 145 -2.22 -17.18 9.86
N GLU A 146 -1.96 -18.17 8.99
CA GLU A 146 -1.65 -19.54 9.40
C GLU A 146 -0.51 -19.59 10.40
N ARG A 147 0.54 -18.78 10.18
CA ARG A 147 1.70 -18.68 11.07
C ARG A 147 1.46 -17.82 12.31
N SER A 148 0.43 -16.98 12.27
CA SER A 148 0.11 -16.04 13.35
C SER A 148 -0.83 -16.63 14.40
N VAL A 149 -1.41 -17.81 14.15
CA VAL A 149 -2.16 -18.59 15.15
C VAL A 149 -1.29 -18.88 16.38
N ASP A 150 0.02 -19.05 16.21
CA ASP A 150 1.00 -19.26 17.30
C ASP A 150 1.11 -18.07 18.27
N TYR A 151 0.69 -16.88 17.86
CA TYR A 151 0.56 -15.73 18.76
C TYR A 151 -0.75 -15.79 19.55
N ALA A 152 -1.49 -16.90 19.56
CA ALA A 152 -2.70 -17.10 20.36
C ALA A 152 -3.67 -15.88 20.39
N PRO A 153 -4.06 -15.30 19.22
CA PRO A 153 -4.99 -14.19 19.22
C PRO A 153 -6.40 -14.62 19.66
N ASP A 154 -7.11 -13.70 20.31
CA ASP A 154 -8.53 -13.85 20.60
C ASP A 154 -9.40 -13.36 19.43
N LEU A 155 -8.86 -12.48 18.59
CA LEU A 155 -9.49 -11.94 17.39
C LEU A 155 -8.46 -11.65 16.30
N VAL A 156 -8.79 -11.97 15.05
CA VAL A 156 -8.02 -11.54 13.88
C VAL A 156 -8.83 -10.57 13.05
N VAL A 157 -8.20 -9.46 12.66
CA VAL A 157 -8.74 -8.51 11.68
C VAL A 157 -7.90 -8.59 10.41
N MET A 158 -8.52 -9.00 9.31
CA MET A 158 -7.92 -8.93 7.98
C MET A 158 -8.29 -7.59 7.35
N SER A 159 -7.33 -6.84 6.83
CA SER A 159 -7.63 -5.65 6.02
C SER A 159 -7.75 -6.01 4.55
N PHE A 160 -8.73 -5.45 3.84
CA PHE A 160 -8.79 -5.53 2.39
C PHE A 160 -8.54 -4.16 1.76
N TYR A 161 -7.64 -4.11 0.78
CA TYR A 161 -7.47 -2.99 -0.14
C TYR A 161 -7.53 -3.48 -1.60
N TYR A 162 -7.89 -2.59 -2.54
CA TYR A 162 -8.16 -3.03 -3.92
C TYR A 162 -6.93 -3.60 -4.66
N ASN A 163 -5.72 -3.31 -4.20
CA ASN A 163 -4.47 -3.86 -4.74
C ASN A 163 -4.15 -5.26 -4.21
N ASP A 164 -4.97 -5.84 -3.32
CA ASP A 164 -4.79 -7.20 -2.83
C ASP A 164 -5.07 -8.26 -3.93
N PHE A 165 -5.57 -7.83 -5.09
CA PHE A 165 -5.58 -8.64 -6.30
C PHE A 165 -4.20 -8.74 -6.97
N ASP A 166 -3.27 -7.83 -6.69
CA ASP A 166 -2.01 -7.76 -7.41
C ASP A 166 -1.15 -8.98 -7.07
N SER A 167 -0.69 -9.72 -8.08
CA SER A 167 0.22 -10.85 -7.84
C SER A 167 1.62 -10.32 -7.53
N THR A 168 2.09 -10.50 -6.31
CA THR A 168 3.38 -10.00 -5.84
C THR A 168 4.56 -10.91 -6.21
N LEU A 169 4.27 -12.18 -6.51
CA LEU A 169 5.24 -13.19 -6.97
C LEU A 169 5.50 -13.15 -8.48
N GLN A 170 4.71 -12.40 -9.26
CA GLN A 170 5.04 -12.14 -10.65
C GLN A 170 6.00 -10.96 -10.72
N GLY A 171 7.26 -11.20 -10.36
CA GLY A 171 8.33 -10.52 -11.07
C GLY A 171 8.14 -10.83 -12.55
N HIS A 172 7.66 -9.83 -13.31
CA HIS A 172 7.78 -9.67 -14.76
C HIS A 172 8.25 -10.94 -15.52
N ASN A 173 7.37 -11.93 -15.67
CA ASN A 173 7.57 -13.05 -16.60
C ASN A 173 6.73 -12.89 -17.87
N THR A 174 6.36 -11.65 -18.20
CA THR A 174 6.03 -11.27 -19.57
C THR A 174 7.32 -10.74 -20.21
N GLN A 175 7.57 -11.07 -21.49
CA GLN A 175 8.70 -10.46 -22.20
C GLN A 175 8.62 -8.94 -22.05
N PRO A 176 9.71 -8.23 -21.72
CA PRO A 176 9.65 -6.82 -21.39
C PRO A 176 9.11 -6.03 -22.58
N GLY A 177 7.85 -5.60 -22.47
CA GLY A 177 7.21 -4.72 -23.44
C GLY A 177 7.79 -3.31 -23.33
N ILE A 178 7.52 -2.47 -24.33
CA ILE A 178 7.98 -1.06 -24.33
C ILE A 178 7.58 -0.30 -23.04
N TYR A 179 6.47 -0.70 -22.42
CA TYR A 179 6.00 -0.14 -21.15
C TYR A 179 6.95 -0.41 -19.96
N GLU A 180 7.63 -1.55 -19.93
CA GLU A 180 8.57 -1.87 -18.86
C GLU A 180 9.87 -1.06 -18.97
N TYR A 181 10.35 -0.83 -20.20
CA TYR A 181 11.46 0.10 -20.44
C TYR A 181 11.10 1.53 -20.03
N ILE A 182 9.89 1.98 -20.36
CA ILE A 182 9.38 3.29 -19.93
C ILE A 182 9.28 3.36 -18.40
N PHE A 183 8.76 2.31 -17.76
CA PHE A 183 8.67 2.22 -16.30
C PHE A 183 10.05 2.25 -15.64
N ASN A 184 11.01 1.46 -16.12
CA ASN A 184 12.37 1.44 -15.61
C ASN A 184 13.08 2.79 -15.80
N ALA A 185 12.89 3.45 -16.94
CA ALA A 185 13.40 4.79 -17.19
C ALA A 185 12.75 5.83 -16.26
N ASP A 186 11.44 5.75 -16.04
CA ASP A 186 10.71 6.59 -15.09
C ASP A 186 11.25 6.41 -13.67
N VAL A 187 11.38 5.17 -13.18
CA VAL A 187 11.96 4.85 -11.87
C VAL A 187 13.40 5.36 -11.76
N PHE A 188 14.23 5.15 -12.78
CA PHE A 188 15.61 5.62 -12.81
C PHE A 188 15.68 7.15 -12.73
N LEU A 189 15.00 7.86 -13.63
CA LEU A 189 14.98 9.32 -13.68
C LEU A 189 14.40 9.90 -12.40
N TYR A 190 13.33 9.32 -11.86
CA TYR A 190 12.75 9.72 -10.59
C TYR A 190 13.74 9.56 -9.44
N SER A 191 14.55 8.49 -9.43
CA SER A 191 15.56 8.28 -8.39
C SER A 191 16.79 9.18 -8.50
N LYS A 192 17.07 9.75 -9.68
CA LYS A 192 18.32 10.48 -9.96
C LYS A 192 18.16 11.97 -10.26
N SER A 193 17.00 12.44 -10.73
CA SER A 193 16.78 13.82 -11.19
C SER A 193 15.68 14.55 -10.41
N ARG A 194 16.04 15.68 -9.80
CA ARG A 194 15.11 16.62 -9.15
C ARG A 194 14.23 17.33 -10.16
N LEU A 195 14.79 17.70 -11.29
CA LEU A 195 14.05 18.34 -12.37
C LEU A 195 12.94 17.42 -12.88
N TYR A 196 13.25 16.13 -13.07
CA TYR A 196 12.25 15.15 -13.46
C TYR A 196 11.13 14.99 -12.41
N GLN A 197 11.48 14.95 -11.12
CA GLN A 197 10.49 14.93 -10.02
C GLN A 197 9.59 16.17 -10.06
N TYR A 198 10.18 17.36 -10.24
CA TYR A 198 9.45 18.64 -10.34
C TYR A 198 8.49 18.66 -11.54
N LEU A 199 8.98 18.27 -12.71
CA LEU A 199 8.17 18.25 -13.93
C LEU A 199 7.02 17.26 -13.79
N LYS A 200 7.27 16.05 -13.29
CA LYS A 200 6.23 15.05 -13.06
C LYS A 200 5.15 15.55 -12.08
N PHE A 201 5.54 16.28 -11.03
CA PHE A 201 4.59 16.91 -10.10
C PHE A 201 3.72 17.98 -10.76
N ASN A 202 4.33 18.96 -11.42
CA ASN A 202 3.59 20.09 -12.02
C ASN A 202 2.76 19.65 -13.22
N LEU A 203 3.25 18.69 -14.00
CA LEU A 203 2.50 18.08 -15.10
C LEU A 203 1.32 17.24 -14.57
N ARG A 204 1.49 16.47 -13.49
CA ARG A 204 0.38 15.71 -12.87
C ARG A 204 -0.73 16.64 -12.35
N ASN A 205 -0.37 17.79 -11.79
CA ASN A 205 -1.34 18.76 -11.29
C ASN A 205 -2.02 19.58 -12.41
N ASN A 206 -1.35 19.82 -13.55
CA ASN A 206 -1.89 20.58 -14.67
C ASN A 206 -2.57 19.72 -15.76
N LEU A 207 -2.28 18.42 -15.82
CA LEU A 207 -2.91 17.47 -16.74
C LEU A 207 -3.96 16.64 -16.00
N LEU A 208 -5.06 17.28 -15.61
CA LEU A 208 -6.30 16.63 -15.16
C LEU A 208 -6.67 15.42 -16.04
N ILE A 209 -6.42 15.51 -17.35
CA ILE A 209 -6.74 14.49 -18.36
C ILE A 209 -5.93 13.19 -18.16
N ALA A 210 -4.62 13.26 -17.88
CA ALA A 210 -3.80 12.06 -17.69
C ALA A 210 -4.22 11.27 -16.43
N SER A 211 -4.64 11.99 -15.39
CA SER A 211 -5.15 11.38 -14.15
C SER A 211 -6.49 10.66 -14.32
N LEU A 212 -7.35 11.14 -15.22
CA LEU A 212 -8.65 10.52 -15.53
C LEU A 212 -8.48 9.24 -16.36
N PHE A 213 -7.60 9.23 -17.37
CA PHE A 213 -7.29 8.03 -18.15
C PHE A 213 -6.64 6.94 -17.30
N GLN A 214 -5.68 7.30 -16.44
CA GLN A 214 -5.03 6.32 -15.56
C GLN A 214 -6.02 5.74 -14.55
N ARG A 215 -6.86 6.55 -13.90
CA ARG A 215 -7.88 6.08 -12.96
C ARG A 215 -8.94 5.19 -13.63
N ALA A 216 -9.44 5.59 -14.79
CA ALA A 216 -10.38 4.76 -15.55
C ALA A 216 -9.76 3.41 -15.95
N SER A 217 -8.46 3.39 -16.29
CA SER A 217 -7.73 2.16 -16.59
C SER A 217 -7.54 1.25 -15.37
N THR A 218 -7.23 1.81 -14.20
CA THR A 218 -7.04 1.07 -12.94
C THR A 218 -8.34 0.42 -12.49
N THR A 219 -9.47 1.15 -12.51
CA THR A 219 -10.78 0.56 -12.20
C THR A 219 -11.11 -0.59 -13.14
N LYS A 220 -11.02 -0.35 -14.44
CA LYS A 220 -11.35 -1.36 -15.44
C LYS A 220 -10.45 -2.60 -15.33
N HIS A 221 -9.19 -2.42 -14.91
CA HIS A 221 -8.28 -3.52 -14.64
C HIS A 221 -8.83 -4.46 -13.56
N TYR A 222 -9.12 -3.96 -12.36
CA TYR A 222 -9.64 -4.80 -11.26
C TYR A 222 -11.02 -5.38 -11.56
N GLU A 223 -11.91 -4.62 -12.22
CA GLU A 223 -13.18 -5.18 -12.68
C GLU A 223 -12.97 -6.35 -13.65
N ASN A 224 -12.01 -6.23 -14.57
CA ASN A 224 -11.71 -7.29 -15.51
C ASN A 224 -11.16 -8.52 -14.80
N LEU A 225 -10.29 -8.37 -13.78
CA LEU A 225 -9.77 -9.49 -13.01
C LEU A 225 -10.90 -10.37 -12.44
N ILE A 226 -11.96 -9.72 -11.93
CA ILE A 226 -13.17 -10.38 -11.42
C ILE A 226 -13.98 -10.99 -12.56
N LYS A 227 -14.34 -10.17 -13.57
CA LYS A 227 -15.24 -10.56 -14.67
C LYS A 227 -14.70 -11.70 -15.51
N THR A 228 -13.38 -11.78 -15.69
CA THR A 228 -12.73 -12.85 -16.47
C THR A 228 -12.32 -14.05 -15.62
N GLN A 229 -12.58 -14.02 -14.30
CA GLN A 229 -12.08 -15.02 -13.36
C GLN A 229 -10.57 -15.26 -13.55
N SER A 230 -9.82 -14.16 -13.59
CA SER A 230 -8.37 -14.19 -13.69
C SER A 230 -7.73 -15.06 -12.62
N ARG A 231 -6.47 -15.47 -12.85
CA ARG A 231 -5.73 -16.29 -11.89
C ARG A 231 -5.63 -15.59 -10.54
N GLU A 232 -5.36 -14.28 -10.57
CA GLU A 232 -5.27 -13.38 -9.43
C GLU A 232 -6.55 -13.38 -8.59
N TYR A 233 -7.71 -13.23 -9.25
CA TYR A 233 -9.01 -13.31 -8.58
C TYR A 233 -9.27 -14.69 -7.97
N MET A 234 -8.95 -15.76 -8.71
CA MET A 234 -9.14 -17.14 -8.22
C MET A 234 -8.23 -17.46 -7.03
N ASP A 235 -6.99 -16.96 -7.03
CA ASP A 235 -6.07 -17.09 -5.92
C ASP A 235 -6.56 -16.33 -4.68
N MET A 236 -7.09 -15.10 -4.85
CA MET A 236 -7.74 -14.37 -3.76
C MET A 236 -8.94 -15.16 -3.18
N ARG A 237 -9.82 -15.70 -4.04
CA ARG A 237 -10.95 -16.54 -3.60
C ARG A 237 -10.48 -17.76 -2.81
N GLY A 238 -9.44 -18.44 -3.29
CA GLY A 238 -8.84 -19.57 -2.59
C GLY A 238 -8.25 -19.17 -1.23
N ALA A 239 -7.59 -18.02 -1.16
CA ALA A 239 -7.04 -17.48 0.08
C ALA A 239 -8.10 -17.10 1.11
N ILE A 240 -9.23 -16.50 0.68
CA ILE A 240 -10.39 -16.26 1.56
C ILE A 240 -10.94 -17.57 2.13
N GLY A 241 -11.04 -18.62 1.30
CA GLY A 241 -11.41 -19.96 1.75
C GLY A 241 -10.41 -20.54 2.77
N LYS A 242 -9.10 -20.39 2.53
CA LYS A 242 -8.04 -20.78 3.47
C LYS A 242 -8.18 -20.04 4.81
N ILE A 243 -8.44 -18.74 4.79
CA ILE A 243 -8.66 -17.92 6.01
C ILE A 243 -9.86 -18.45 6.80
N LYS A 244 -10.95 -18.82 6.13
CA LYS A 244 -12.13 -19.42 6.76
C LYS A 244 -11.80 -20.75 7.43
N ASP A 245 -11.06 -21.61 6.75
CA ASP A 245 -10.64 -22.89 7.29
C ASP A 245 -9.73 -22.71 8.52
N ILE A 246 -8.77 -21.78 8.47
CA ILE A 246 -7.92 -21.45 9.62
C ILE A 246 -8.76 -20.94 10.79
N SER A 247 -9.69 -20.02 10.56
CA SER A 247 -10.60 -19.50 11.59
C SER A 247 -11.40 -20.63 12.23
N ARG A 248 -12.02 -21.50 11.43
CA ARG A 248 -12.82 -22.63 11.92
C ARG A 248 -11.98 -23.63 12.72
N LEU A 249 -10.79 -23.97 12.23
CA LEU A 249 -9.94 -25.00 12.83
C LEU A 249 -9.26 -24.51 14.12
N SER A 250 -8.88 -23.24 14.17
CA SER A 250 -8.27 -22.63 15.36
C SER A 250 -9.31 -22.17 16.39
N GLY A 251 -10.57 -21.98 15.98
CA GLY A 251 -11.62 -21.38 16.81
C GLY A 251 -11.48 -19.87 16.97
N ILE A 252 -10.57 -19.23 16.21
CA ILE A 252 -10.26 -17.80 16.32
C ILE A 252 -11.20 -17.04 15.36
N PRO A 253 -12.04 -16.11 15.87
CA PRO A 253 -12.90 -15.31 15.02
C PRO A 253 -12.07 -14.40 14.09
N VAL A 254 -12.53 -14.28 12.84
CA VAL A 254 -11.94 -13.38 11.84
C VAL A 254 -12.97 -12.34 11.41
N VAL A 255 -12.55 -11.08 11.40
CA VAL A 255 -13.32 -9.93 10.91
C VAL A 255 -12.57 -9.28 9.77
N TRP A 256 -13.28 -8.80 8.74
CA TRP A 256 -12.68 -8.07 7.64
C TRP A 256 -12.90 -6.56 7.76
N LEU A 257 -11.83 -5.78 7.71
CA LEU A 257 -11.88 -4.33 7.56
C LEU A 257 -11.72 -3.97 6.07
N MET A 258 -12.78 -3.44 5.46
CA MET A 258 -12.71 -2.97 4.07
C MET A 258 -12.29 -1.50 4.05
N LEU A 259 -11.14 -1.21 3.43
CA LEU A 259 -10.57 0.12 3.34
C LEU A 259 -10.78 0.67 1.92
N PRO A 260 -11.62 1.69 1.69
CA PRO A 260 -11.82 2.23 0.36
C PRO A 260 -10.62 3.03 -0.14
N GLN A 261 -10.39 2.96 -1.45
CA GLN A 261 -9.50 3.88 -2.13
C GLN A 261 -9.89 5.33 -1.84
N ILE A 262 -8.92 6.13 -1.41
CA ILE A 262 -9.14 7.54 -1.08
C ILE A 262 -9.32 8.32 -2.38
N THR A 263 -10.54 8.70 -2.76
CA THR A 263 -10.79 9.48 -4.00
C THR A 263 -12.08 10.28 -3.92
N ASN A 264 -12.08 11.50 -4.48
CA ASN A 264 -13.28 12.34 -4.59
C ASN A 264 -14.06 12.12 -5.90
N ALA A 265 -13.68 11.11 -6.70
CA ALA A 265 -14.36 10.84 -7.96
C ALA A 265 -15.81 10.42 -7.73
N LYS A 266 -16.74 11.02 -8.49
CA LYS A 266 -18.17 10.71 -8.47
C LYS A 266 -18.63 10.30 -9.89
N PRO A 267 -19.23 9.12 -10.08
CA PRO A 267 -19.46 8.07 -9.08
C PRO A 267 -18.15 7.47 -8.54
N TYR A 268 -18.22 6.81 -7.36
CA TYR A 268 -17.05 6.15 -6.78
C TYR A 268 -16.54 5.07 -7.75
N PRO A 269 -15.24 5.07 -8.09
CA PRO A 269 -14.76 4.28 -9.22
C PRO A 269 -14.69 2.78 -8.94
N LEU A 270 -14.57 2.34 -7.69
CA LEU A 270 -14.38 0.92 -7.35
C LEU A 270 -15.62 0.27 -6.73
N VAL A 271 -16.81 0.85 -6.89
CA VAL A 271 -18.08 0.31 -6.32
C VAL A 271 -18.27 -1.15 -6.69
N TYR A 272 -18.06 -1.52 -7.96
CA TYR A 272 -18.20 -2.91 -8.39
C TYR A 272 -17.20 -3.83 -7.71
N VAL A 273 -15.94 -3.41 -7.58
CA VAL A 273 -14.86 -4.24 -7.02
C VAL A 273 -15.08 -4.47 -5.53
N TYR A 274 -15.30 -3.40 -4.74
CA TYR A 274 -15.54 -3.54 -3.31
C TYR A 274 -16.86 -4.27 -3.03
N GLY A 275 -17.94 -3.96 -3.75
CA GLY A 275 -19.21 -4.66 -3.59
C GLY A 275 -19.10 -6.16 -3.88
N HIS A 276 -18.38 -6.55 -4.95
CA HIS A 276 -18.15 -7.95 -5.26
C HIS A 276 -17.34 -8.68 -4.18
N VAL A 277 -16.27 -8.06 -3.67
CA VAL A 277 -15.46 -8.65 -2.59
C VAL A 277 -16.28 -8.76 -1.30
N GLU A 278 -17.09 -7.76 -0.99
CA GLU A 278 -18.00 -7.79 0.16
C GLU A 278 -18.98 -8.96 0.06
N ASP A 279 -19.58 -9.17 -1.11
CA ASP A 279 -20.49 -10.31 -1.34
C ASP A 279 -19.78 -11.65 -1.15
N VAL A 280 -18.56 -11.80 -1.68
CA VAL A 280 -17.73 -13.01 -1.48
C VAL A 280 -17.45 -13.26 0.01
N LEU A 281 -17.08 -12.22 0.75
CA LEU A 281 -16.79 -12.34 2.19
C LEU A 281 -18.05 -12.73 2.98
N ARG A 282 -19.21 -12.17 2.61
CA ARG A 282 -20.51 -12.51 3.22
C ARG A 282 -20.94 -13.95 2.89
N GLU A 283 -20.75 -14.40 1.64
CA GLU A 283 -21.00 -15.78 1.22
C GLU A 283 -20.20 -16.78 2.05
N GLU A 284 -18.96 -16.42 2.41
CA GLU A 284 -18.10 -17.22 3.27
C GLU A 284 -18.44 -17.10 4.77
N GLY A 285 -19.35 -16.21 5.14
CA GLY A 285 -19.86 -16.04 6.50
C GLY A 285 -19.05 -15.10 7.38
N PHE A 286 -18.17 -14.27 6.81
CA PHE A 286 -17.38 -13.32 7.57
C PHE A 286 -18.19 -12.10 8.02
N LYS A 287 -17.86 -11.59 9.22
CA LYS A 287 -18.27 -10.24 9.65
C LYS A 287 -17.38 -9.21 8.96
N ILE A 288 -18.00 -8.13 8.47
CA ILE A 288 -17.33 -7.09 7.70
C ILE A 288 -17.55 -5.74 8.39
N VAL A 289 -16.46 -4.98 8.51
CA VAL A 289 -16.45 -3.60 8.96
C VAL A 289 -16.09 -2.74 7.75
N ASN A 290 -17.11 -2.11 7.16
CA ASN A 290 -16.91 -1.30 5.97
C ASN A 290 -16.65 0.17 6.35
N MET A 291 -15.59 0.75 5.78
CA MET A 291 -15.26 2.17 5.94
C MET A 291 -15.98 3.08 4.95
N ASP A 292 -16.63 2.56 3.91
CA ASP A 292 -17.35 3.33 2.89
C ASP A 292 -18.33 4.33 3.52
N GLU A 293 -19.19 3.86 4.42
CA GLU A 293 -20.18 4.71 5.09
C GLU A 293 -19.54 5.82 5.95
N VAL A 294 -18.33 5.58 6.47
CA VAL A 294 -17.61 6.52 7.32
C VAL A 294 -17.02 7.68 6.50
N VAL A 295 -16.68 7.42 5.24
CA VAL A 295 -15.89 8.33 4.39
C VAL A 295 -16.62 8.87 3.15
N GLN A 296 -17.70 8.23 2.69
CA GLN A 296 -18.37 8.52 1.41
C GLN A 296 -18.84 9.97 1.22
N ASP A 297 -19.31 10.62 2.30
CA ASP A 297 -19.80 12.00 2.27
C ASP A 297 -18.74 13.04 2.61
N ARG A 298 -17.51 12.60 2.87
CA ARG A 298 -16.40 13.46 3.27
C ARG A 298 -15.56 13.82 2.06
N ASN A 299 -14.85 14.94 2.16
CA ASN A 299 -13.79 15.25 1.21
C ASN A 299 -12.60 14.32 1.46
N MET A 300 -12.54 13.21 0.71
CA MET A 300 -11.53 12.18 0.84
C MET A 300 -10.12 12.67 0.53
N SER A 301 -9.92 13.74 -0.27
CA SER A 301 -8.55 14.24 -0.50
C SER A 301 -7.87 14.73 0.78
N GLY A 302 -8.64 15.13 1.80
CA GLY A 302 -8.12 15.49 3.12
C GLY A 302 -7.61 14.32 3.96
N PHE A 303 -7.78 13.08 3.47
CA PHE A 303 -7.34 11.84 4.12
C PHE A 303 -6.05 11.26 3.54
N ARG A 304 -5.43 11.91 2.55
CA ARG A 304 -4.14 11.50 2.01
C ARG A 304 -3.00 12.16 2.77
N LEU A 305 -1.83 11.53 2.74
CA LEU A 305 -0.59 12.18 3.17
C LEU A 305 -0.40 13.51 2.44
N ASP A 306 0.03 14.53 3.18
CA ASP A 306 0.38 15.83 2.62
C ASP A 306 1.78 15.75 1.97
N THR A 307 1.86 14.96 0.89
CA THR A 307 3.11 14.71 0.20
C THR A 307 2.89 14.49 -1.29
N MET A 308 3.85 14.99 -2.09
CA MET A 308 3.81 14.81 -3.55
C MET A 308 4.15 13.38 -3.99
N TYR A 309 4.76 12.59 -3.09
CA TYR A 309 5.39 11.32 -3.40
C TYR A 309 4.45 10.12 -3.31
N ASP A 310 3.33 10.27 -2.60
CA ASP A 310 2.53 9.13 -2.17
C ASP A 310 1.06 9.49 -1.94
N ALA A 311 0.13 8.58 -2.28
CA ALA A 311 -1.30 8.73 -2.09
C ALA A 311 -1.86 7.93 -0.90
N HIS A 312 -1.00 7.31 -0.08
CA HIS A 312 -1.37 6.58 1.12
C HIS A 312 -2.17 7.45 2.11
N PRO A 313 -2.97 6.81 2.99
CA PRO A 313 -3.74 7.52 3.99
C PRO A 313 -2.87 8.27 5.01
N ASN A 314 -3.41 9.38 5.52
CA ASN A 314 -2.84 10.09 6.67
C ASN A 314 -3.46 9.60 8.00
N GLU A 315 -2.96 10.15 9.10
CA GLU A 315 -3.43 9.85 10.46
C GLU A 315 -4.96 9.99 10.63
N ARG A 316 -5.59 11.00 10.03
CA ARG A 316 -7.04 11.22 10.17
C ARG A 316 -7.88 10.09 9.56
N TYR A 317 -7.40 9.50 8.47
CA TYR A 317 -8.06 8.31 7.90
C TYR A 317 -7.91 7.11 8.84
N TYR A 318 -6.70 6.93 9.40
CA TYR A 318 -6.43 5.85 10.34
C TYR A 318 -7.17 6.01 11.66
N GLU A 319 -7.43 7.24 12.13
CA GLU A 319 -8.32 7.53 13.26
C GLU A 319 -9.73 7.02 12.97
N LEU A 320 -10.31 7.34 11.80
CA LEU A 320 -11.64 6.87 11.43
C LEU A 320 -11.70 5.34 11.32
N ALA A 321 -10.67 4.70 10.76
CA ALA A 321 -10.59 3.25 10.68
C ALA A 321 -10.54 2.59 12.07
N ALA A 322 -9.72 3.15 12.97
CA ALA A 322 -9.61 2.66 14.34
C ALA A 322 -10.89 2.87 15.14
N GLU A 323 -11.56 4.02 15.02
CA GLU A 323 -12.85 4.29 15.67
C GLU A 323 -13.95 3.36 15.17
N ASN A 324 -13.97 3.07 13.86
CA ASN A 324 -14.95 2.16 13.28
C ASN A 324 -14.75 0.73 13.80
N LEU A 325 -13.51 0.23 13.77
CA LEU A 325 -13.17 -1.07 14.36
C LEU A 325 -13.46 -1.14 15.85
N TYR A 326 -13.13 -0.09 16.61
CA TYR A 326 -13.38 -0.04 18.04
C TYR A 326 -14.86 -0.26 18.37
N ARG A 327 -15.76 0.46 17.69
CA ARG A 327 -17.21 0.30 17.87
C ARG A 327 -17.65 -1.14 17.58
N GLU A 328 -17.14 -1.73 16.50
CA GLU A 328 -17.50 -3.09 16.12
C GLU A 328 -16.96 -4.16 17.06
N ILE A 329 -15.77 -3.99 17.62
CA ILE A 329 -15.18 -4.91 18.61
C ILE A 329 -15.91 -4.82 19.94
N MET A 330 -16.25 -3.60 20.39
CA MET A 330 -17.01 -3.42 21.63
C MET A 330 -18.40 -4.03 21.52
N ASN A 331 -19.06 -3.92 20.36
CA ASN A 331 -20.35 -4.57 20.10
C ASN A 331 -20.29 -6.11 20.05
N ILE A 332 -19.10 -6.71 19.83
CA ILE A 332 -18.92 -8.18 19.87
C ILE A 332 -18.74 -8.67 21.32
N SER A 333 -18.30 -7.79 22.22
CA SER A 333 -17.92 -8.12 23.59
C SER A 333 -19.10 -8.01 24.59
N GLU A 334 -20.22 -7.45 24.15
CA GLU A 334 -21.53 -7.45 24.83
C GLU A 334 -22.36 -8.67 24.41
#